data_AF-A0A1E3H783-F1
#
_entry.id   AF-A0A1E3H783-F1
#
_cell.length_a   1.000
_cell.length_b   1.000
_cell.length_c   1.000
_cell.angle_alpha   90.00
_cell.angle_beta   90.00
_cell.angle_gamma   90.00
#
_symmetry.space_group_name_H-M   'P 1'
#
loop_
_entity.id
_entity.type
_entity.pdbx_description
1 polymer ?
#
loop_
_entity_poly.entity_id
_entity_poly.type
_entity_poly.pdbx_seq_one_letter_code
_entity_poly.pdbx_strand_id
1 'polypeptide(L)'
;MTDTPDPALFSVNERPRDYTAVIEIRATIRVSLQADSIEEAKALAEAEAKKMIEDPFDVTLDDIDAADVQHTSKDQPMYRVWENGHAMQVSHLRPGHTPREPDERGF
;
A
#
# COMPACT_ATOMS: atom_id res chain seq x y z
N MET A 1 29.52 -4.47 5.97
CA MET A 1 29.76 -4.87 4.57
C MET A 1 28.43 -4.67 3.85
N THR A 2 28.35 -3.60 3.06
CA THR A 2 27.11 -3.01 2.53
C THR A 2 27.18 -3.00 1.00
N ASP A 3 27.48 -4.16 0.40
CA ASP A 3 27.42 -4.28 -1.05
C ASP A 3 25.99 -4.66 -1.43
N THR A 4 25.37 -3.80 -2.24
CA THR A 4 24.09 -4.11 -2.88
C THR A 4 24.27 -5.37 -3.73
N PRO A 5 23.39 -6.39 -3.59
CA PRO A 5 23.51 -7.63 -4.35
C PRO A 5 23.52 -7.39 -5.87
N ASP A 6 24.31 -8.18 -6.60
CA ASP A 6 24.33 -8.14 -8.07
C ASP A 6 22.98 -8.60 -8.64
N PRO A 7 22.21 -7.71 -9.32
CA PRO A 7 20.91 -8.05 -9.86
C PRO A 7 20.92 -9.20 -10.87
N ALA A 8 22.04 -9.43 -11.57
CA ALA A 8 22.15 -10.50 -12.56
C ALA A 8 22.00 -11.91 -11.96
N LEU A 9 22.15 -12.04 -10.64
CA LEU A 9 22.01 -13.31 -9.92
C LEU A 9 20.58 -13.63 -9.52
N PHE A 10 19.63 -12.71 -9.73
CA PHE A 10 18.26 -12.83 -9.23
C PHE A 10 17.28 -13.10 -10.37
N SER A 11 16.40 -14.07 -10.16
CA SER A 11 15.27 -14.26 -11.06
C SER A 11 14.26 -13.12 -10.89
N VAL A 12 13.65 -12.70 -12.00
CA VAL A 12 12.75 -11.55 -12.04
C VAL A 12 11.35 -12.01 -12.43
N ASN A 13 10.35 -11.55 -11.71
CA ASN A 13 8.96 -11.69 -12.09
C ASN A 13 8.62 -10.58 -13.07
N GLU A 14 8.83 -10.83 -14.36
CA GLU A 14 8.44 -9.90 -15.39
C GLU A 14 6.92 -9.93 -15.57
N ARG A 15 6.30 -8.78 -15.34
CA ARG A 15 4.87 -8.56 -15.58
C ARG A 15 4.69 -7.51 -16.67
N PRO A 16 5.02 -7.83 -17.93
CA PRO A 16 5.17 -6.84 -19.00
C PRO A 16 3.85 -6.14 -19.39
N ARG A 17 2.70 -6.69 -18.96
CA ARG A 17 1.36 -6.17 -19.21
C ARG A 17 0.71 -5.56 -17.97
N ASP A 18 1.43 -5.53 -16.85
CA ASP A 18 0.90 -4.99 -15.61
C ASP A 18 1.29 -3.52 -15.51
N TYR A 19 0.36 -2.73 -14.98
CA TYR A 19 0.49 -1.30 -14.79
C TYR A 19 0.00 -0.96 -13.40
N THR A 20 0.70 -0.03 -12.76
CA THR A 20 0.29 0.54 -11.48
C THR A 20 -0.35 1.89 -11.73
N ALA A 21 -1.55 2.09 -11.19
CA ALA A 21 -2.22 3.39 -11.18
C ALA A 21 -2.32 3.88 -9.75
N VAL A 22 -1.93 5.15 -9.53
CA VAL A 22 -2.16 5.83 -8.27
C VAL A 22 -3.36 6.73 -8.43
N ILE A 23 -4.38 6.48 -7.62
CA ILE A 23 -5.65 7.22 -7.62
C ILE A 23 -5.75 7.93 -6.28
N GLU A 24 -5.86 9.26 -6.31
CA GLU A 24 -6.22 10.06 -5.15
C GLU A 24 -7.74 10.11 -5.07
N ILE A 25 -8.29 9.74 -3.91
CA ILE A 25 -9.71 9.81 -3.63
C ILE A 25 -9.93 10.86 -2.55
N ARG A 26 -10.83 11.80 -2.80
CA ARG A 26 -11.36 12.73 -1.80
C ARG A 26 -12.82 12.40 -1.56
N ALA A 27 -13.17 12.23 -0.30
CA ALA A 27 -14.52 11.85 0.11
C ALA A 27 -14.90 12.57 1.40
N THR A 28 -16.21 12.76 1.57
CA THR A 28 -16.81 13.35 2.77
C THR A 28 -17.63 12.27 3.47
N ILE A 29 -17.39 12.12 4.77
CA ILE A 29 -18.11 11.16 5.61
C ILE A 29 -19.07 11.94 6.52
N ARG A 30 -20.34 11.50 6.58
CA ARG A 30 -21.33 12.12 7.47
C ARG A 30 -21.60 11.18 8.64
N VAL A 31 -21.14 11.57 9.82
CA VAL A 31 -21.44 10.84 11.07
C VAL A 31 -22.57 11.50 11.84
N SER A 32 -23.46 10.69 12.39
CA SER A 32 -24.47 11.13 13.37
C SER A 32 -23.95 10.84 14.77
N LEU A 33 -23.82 11.88 15.59
CA LEU A 33 -23.29 11.79 16.96
C LEU A 33 -24.38 12.10 17.98
N GLN A 34 -24.43 11.33 19.05
CA GLN A 34 -25.23 11.66 20.23
C GLN A 34 -24.34 12.36 21.25
N ALA A 35 -24.75 13.55 21.68
CA ALA A 35 -24.04 14.38 22.65
C ALA A 35 -25.04 15.27 23.39
N ASP A 36 -24.72 15.64 24.63
CA ASP A 36 -25.57 16.49 25.47
C ASP A 36 -25.30 17.99 25.23
N SER A 37 -24.23 18.32 24.50
CA SER A 37 -23.86 19.69 24.14
C SER A 37 -23.10 19.77 22.81
N ILE A 38 -23.00 20.99 22.25
CA ILE A 38 -22.25 21.23 21.01
C ILE A 38 -20.74 21.10 21.23
N GLU A 39 -20.24 21.46 22.41
CA GLU A 39 -18.83 21.29 22.80
C GLU A 39 -18.47 19.80 22.86
N GLU A 40 -19.33 18.98 23.45
CA GLU A 40 -19.15 17.52 23.50
C GLU A 40 -19.24 16.90 22.09
N ALA A 41 -20.22 17.31 21.27
CA ALA A 41 -20.33 16.84 19.90
C ALA A 41 -19.07 17.12 19.07
N LYS A 42 -18.45 18.30 19.23
CA LYS A 42 -17.18 18.64 18.57
C LYS A 42 -16.03 17.75 19.04
N ALA A 43 -15.91 17.53 20.35
CA ALA A 43 -14.86 16.66 20.89
C ALA A 43 -15.00 15.21 20.40
N LEU A 44 -16.24 14.69 20.34
CA LEU A 44 -16.53 13.37 19.78
C LEU A 44 -16.20 13.30 18.29
N ALA A 45 -16.57 14.32 17.50
CA ALA A 45 -16.27 14.36 16.07
C ALA A 45 -14.76 14.38 15.80
N GLU A 46 -13.98 15.17 16.54
CA GLU A 46 -12.51 15.20 16.41
C GLU A 46 -11.86 13.86 16.77
N ALA A 47 -12.35 13.22 17.85
CA ALA A 47 -11.88 11.90 18.25
C ALA A 47 -12.17 10.85 17.18
N GLU A 48 -13.36 10.90 16.56
CA GLU A 48 -13.75 9.97 15.52
C GLU A 48 -12.93 10.19 14.24
N ALA A 49 -12.76 11.44 13.81
CA ALA A 49 -11.93 11.79 12.66
C ALA A 49 -10.48 11.28 12.82
N LYS A 50 -9.92 11.35 14.03
CA LYS A 50 -8.58 10.84 14.30
C LYS A 50 -8.50 9.32 14.15
N LYS A 51 -9.48 8.57 14.67
CA LYS A 51 -9.53 7.11 14.52
C LYS A 51 -9.59 6.71 13.05
N MET A 52 -10.37 7.42 12.23
CA MET A 52 -10.51 7.13 10.79
C MET A 52 -9.20 7.29 10.02
N ILE A 53 -8.27 8.13 10.47
CA ILE A 53 -6.92 8.23 9.90
C ILE A 53 -6.08 6.99 10.26
N GLU A 54 -6.26 6.46 11.46
CA GLU A 54 -5.50 5.33 11.98
C GLU A 54 -6.01 3.98 11.42
N ASP A 55 -7.31 3.86 11.14
CA ASP A 55 -7.93 2.70 10.49
C ASP A 55 -8.95 3.11 9.39
N PRO A 56 -8.48 3.36 8.16
CA PRO A 56 -9.31 3.91 7.07
C PRO A 56 -10.25 2.88 6.42
N PHE A 57 -10.19 1.60 6.80
CA PHE A 57 -10.93 0.51 6.12
C PHE A 57 -12.31 0.22 6.73
N ASP A 58 -12.64 0.77 7.90
CA ASP A 58 -13.96 0.56 8.54
C ASP A 58 -14.99 1.65 8.18
N VAL A 59 -14.60 2.61 7.33
CA VAL A 59 -15.49 3.72 6.95
C VAL A 59 -16.08 3.47 5.58
N THR A 60 -17.41 3.38 5.54
CA THR A 60 -18.14 3.36 4.27
C THR A 60 -18.12 4.79 3.73
N LEU A 61 -17.42 5.03 2.61
CA LEU A 61 -17.40 6.35 1.98
C LEU A 61 -18.80 6.63 1.42
N ASP A 62 -19.57 7.47 2.13
CA ASP A 62 -20.96 7.77 1.77
C ASP A 62 -21.06 8.44 0.40
N ASP A 63 -20.14 9.36 0.09
CA ASP A 63 -20.05 10.09 -1.18
C ASP A 63 -18.56 10.33 -1.53
N ILE A 64 -18.09 9.84 -2.68
CA ILE A 64 -16.79 10.23 -3.24
C ILE A 64 -16.96 11.59 -3.90
N ASP A 65 -16.31 12.62 -3.36
CA ASP A 65 -16.39 13.99 -3.89
C ASP A 65 -15.57 14.15 -5.17
N ALA A 66 -14.39 13.53 -5.20
CA ALA A 66 -13.51 13.53 -6.36
C ALA A 66 -12.61 12.29 -6.38
N ALA A 67 -12.31 11.81 -7.58
CA ALA A 67 -11.32 10.77 -7.81
C ALA A 67 -10.43 11.18 -8.98
N ASP A 68 -9.13 11.33 -8.71
CA ASP A 68 -8.16 11.81 -9.67
C ASP A 68 -7.06 10.77 -9.87
N VAL A 69 -6.83 10.38 -11.13
CA VAL A 69 -5.66 9.55 -11.46
C VAL A 69 -4.43 10.45 -11.40
N GLN A 70 -3.59 10.24 -10.41
CA GLN A 70 -2.37 11.01 -10.22
C GLN A 70 -1.32 10.62 -11.25
N HIS A 71 -1.10 9.32 -11.42
CA HIS A 71 -0.27 8.80 -12.50
C HIS A 71 -0.56 7.32 -12.78
N THR A 72 -0.18 6.89 -13.97
CA THR A 72 -0.12 5.48 -14.35
C THR A 72 1.29 5.19 -14.85
N SER A 73 1.89 4.12 -14.34
CA SER A 73 3.22 3.68 -14.71
C SER A 73 3.20 2.19 -15.04
N LYS A 74 4.17 1.76 -15.85
CA LYS A 74 4.40 0.33 -16.07
C LYS A 74 4.82 -0.28 -14.75
N ASP A 75 4.26 -1.43 -14.40
CA ASP A 75 4.64 -2.11 -13.17
C ASP A 75 6.13 -2.50 -13.23
N GLN A 76 6.83 -2.33 -12.10
CA GLN A 76 8.25 -2.58 -12.06
C GLN A 76 8.50 -4.10 -11.99
N PRO A 77 9.54 -4.62 -12.68
CA PRO A 77 9.94 -6.00 -12.49
C PRO A 77 10.30 -6.26 -11.03
N MET A 78 9.81 -7.36 -10.47
CA MET A 78 10.05 -7.71 -9.07
C MET A 78 11.08 -8.83 -8.97
N TYR A 79 12.17 -8.61 -8.24
CA TYR A 79 13.16 -9.65 -7.95
C TYR A 79 12.60 -10.65 -6.94
N ARG A 80 12.78 -11.95 -7.21
CA ARG A 80 12.46 -13.02 -6.26
C ARG A 80 13.64 -13.20 -5.31
N VAL A 81 13.39 -13.06 -4.01
CA VAL A 81 14.42 -13.10 -2.97
C VAL A 81 14.02 -13.98 -1.80
N TRP A 82 15.01 -14.49 -1.08
CA TRP A 82 14.86 -14.85 0.32
C TRP A 82 15.36 -13.70 1.21
N GLU A 83 14.57 -13.35 2.22
CA GLU A 83 14.99 -12.47 3.31
C GLU A 83 14.59 -13.14 4.64
N ASN A 84 15.55 -13.33 5.54
CA ASN A 84 15.31 -13.98 6.85
C ASN A 84 14.59 -15.35 6.76
N GLY A 85 14.86 -16.12 5.70
CA GLY A 85 14.23 -17.42 5.46
C GLY A 85 12.79 -17.35 4.93
N HIS A 86 12.33 -16.18 4.50
CA HIS A 86 10.99 -15.98 3.94
C HIS A 86 11.09 -15.59 2.46
N ALA A 87 10.23 -16.19 1.64
CA ALA A 87 10.17 -15.93 0.22
C ALA A 87 9.43 -14.62 -0.03
N MET A 88 10.04 -13.70 -0.77
CA MET A 88 9.47 -12.40 -1.07
C MET A 88 9.77 -11.97 -2.49
N GLN A 89 9.01 -10.97 -2.96
CA GLN A 89 9.25 -10.26 -4.21
C GLN A 89 9.49 -8.79 -3.89
N VAL A 90 10.56 -8.20 -4.42
CA VAL A 90 10.97 -6.82 -4.12
C VAL A 90 11.33 -6.07 -5.40
N SER A 91 11.02 -4.78 -5.47
CA SER A 91 11.41 -3.93 -6.61
C SER A 91 12.89 -3.52 -6.56
N HIS A 92 13.52 -3.58 -5.37
CA HIS A 92 14.90 -3.17 -5.14
C HIS A 92 15.63 -4.17 -4.25
N LEU A 93 16.83 -4.57 -4.65
CA LEU A 93 17.70 -5.45 -3.87
C LEU A 93 18.38 -4.68 -2.74
N ARG A 94 18.49 -5.32 -1.57
CA ARG A 94 19.16 -4.78 -0.39
C ARG A 94 20.16 -5.79 0.16
N PRO A 95 21.18 -5.36 0.91
CA PRO A 95 22.08 -6.27 1.60
C PRO A 95 21.28 -7.25 2.47
N GLY A 96 21.59 -8.55 2.35
CA GLY A 96 20.88 -9.63 3.05
C GLY A 96 19.83 -10.37 2.21
N HIS A 97 19.44 -9.85 1.05
CA HIS A 97 18.65 -10.60 0.09
C HIS A 97 19.51 -11.69 -0.58
N THR A 98 18.98 -12.90 -0.67
CA THR A 98 19.60 -13.98 -1.46
C THR A 98 18.69 -14.40 -2.62
N PRO A 99 19.26 -14.85 -3.75
CA PRO A 99 18.47 -15.15 -4.94
C PRO A 99 17.57 -16.36 -4.71
N ARG A 100 16.40 -16.31 -5.35
CA ARG A 100 15.41 -17.39 -5.34
C ARG A 100 14.99 -17.72 -6.76
N GLU A 101 14.91 -19.02 -7.05
CA GLU A 101 14.30 -19.53 -8.28
C GLU A 101 12.78 -19.56 -8.17
N PRO A 102 12.05 -19.37 -9.28
CA PRO A 102 10.59 -19.48 -9.28
C PRO A 102 10.15 -20.90 -8.90
N ASP A 103 9.09 -20.99 -8.11
CA ASP A 103 8.42 -22.28 -7.83
C ASP A 103 7.33 -22.62 -8.87
N GLU A 104 6.68 -23.78 -8.72
CA GLU A 104 5.63 -24.26 -9.62
C GLU A 104 4.41 -23.32 -9.73
N ARG A 105 4.27 -22.37 -8.78
CA ARG A 105 3.20 -21.35 -8.79
C ARG A 105 3.67 -20.04 -9.43
N GLY A 106 4.90 -19.99 -9.94
CA GLY A 106 5.53 -18.80 -10.53
C GLY A 106 6.00 -17.79 -9.50
N PHE A 107 6.04 -18.15 -8.21
CA PHE A 107 6.45 -17.27 -7.12
C PHE A 107 7.94 -17.29 -6.85
#